data_AF-A0A7X9D1B3-F1
#
_entry.id   AF-A0A7X9D1B3-F1
#
_cell.length_a   1.000
_cell.length_b   1.000
_cell.length_c   1.000
_cell.angle_alpha   90.00
_cell.angle_beta   90.00
_cell.angle_gamma   90.00
#
_symmetry.space_group_name_H-M   'P 1'
#
loop_
_entity.id
_entity.type
_entity.pdbx_description
1 polymer ?
#
loop_
_entity_poly.entity_id
_entity_poly.type
_entity_poly.pdbx_seq_one_letter_code
_entity_poly.pdbx_strand_id
1 'polypeptide(L)' 'MKASAQTELYLIKQELGSIISELEGIENSIRNEFEGIGNDICANRLRAVLDDRLYKARKTLSNIDTSKVREGFGEVVC' A
#
# COMPACT_ATOMS: atom_id res chain seq x y z
N MET A 1 -17.24 5.05 -18.04
CA MET A 1 -15.86 4.77 -17.58
C MET A 1 -15.70 4.63 -16.05
N LYS A 2 -16.78 4.69 -15.24
CA LYS A 2 -16.72 4.45 -13.78
C LYS A 2 -16.18 3.09 -13.34
N ALA A 3 -16.52 2.03 -14.09
CA ALA A 3 -16.12 0.67 -13.75
C ALA A 3 -14.59 0.47 -13.81
N SER A 4 -13.89 1.14 -14.74
CA SER A 4 -12.44 0.97 -14.87
C SER A 4 -11.69 1.62 -13.70
N ALA A 5 -12.04 2.85 -13.29
CA ALA A 5 -11.37 3.54 -12.19
C ALA A 5 -11.63 2.88 -10.82
N GLN A 6 -12.84 2.36 -10.60
CA GLN A 6 -13.15 1.59 -9.38
C GLN A 6 -12.39 0.26 -9.35
N THR A 7 -12.29 -0.41 -10.50
CA THR A 7 -11.51 -1.65 -10.65
C THR A 7 -10.02 -1.38 -10.44
N GLU A 8 -9.48 -0.31 -11.00
CA GLU A 8 -8.08 0.09 -10.84
C GLU A 8 -7.76 0.40 -9.37
N LEU A 9 -8.60 1.17 -8.68
CA LEU A 9 -8.43 1.41 -7.25
C LEU A 9 -8.49 0.12 -6.43
N TYR A 10 -9.38 -0.82 -6.80
CA TYR A 10 -9.44 -2.13 -6.16
C TYR A 10 -8.14 -2.92 -6.35
N LEU A 11 -7.59 -2.95 -7.57
CA LEU A 11 -6.33 -3.62 -7.87
C LEU A 11 -5.16 -3.00 -7.10
N ILE A 12 -5.07 -1.67 -7.04
CA ILE A 12 -4.06 -0.95 -6.27
C ILE A 12 -4.15 -1.30 -4.77
N LYS A 13 -5.37 -1.39 -4.22
CA LYS A 13 -5.58 -1.80 -2.82
C LYS A 13 -5.11 -3.23 -2.57
N GLN A 14 -5.36 -4.15 -3.50
CA GLN A 14 -4.89 -5.53 -3.39
C GLN A 14 -3.36 -5.61 -3.47
N GLU A 15 -2.76 -4.98 -4.47
CA GLU A 15 -1.31 -4.99 -4.66
C GLU A 15 -0.56 -4.41 -3.46
N LEU A 16 -1.04 -3.28 -2.91
CA LEU A 16 -0.47 -2.72 -1.69
C LEU A 16 -0.58 -3.70 -0.50
N GLY A 17 -1.69 -4.45 -0.41
CA GLY A 17 -1.87 -5.48 0.62
C GLY A 17 -0.86 -6.63 0.49
N SER A 18 -0.59 -7.09 -0.75
CA SER A 18 0.44 -8.09 -1.02
C SER A 18 1.84 -7.59 -0.65
N ILE A 19 2.20 -6.36 -1.06
CA ILE A 19 3.49 -5.74 -0.74
C ILE A 19 3.71 -5.63 0.77
N ILE A 20 2.68 -5.20 1.52
CA ILE A 20 2.75 -5.14 2.98
C ILE A 20 3.03 -6.54 3.56
N SER A 21 2.29 -7.55 3.10
CA SER A 21 2.41 -8.92 3.62
C SER A 21 3.79 -9.51 3.33
N GLU A 22 4.33 -9.29 2.14
CA GLU A 22 5.69 -9.70 1.77
C GLU A 22 6.75 -9.01 2.64
N LEU A 23 6.61 -7.70 2.87
CA LEU A 23 7.56 -6.95 3.68
C LEU A 23 7.48 -7.32 5.17
N GLU A 24 6.30 -7.66 5.69
CA GLU A 24 6.17 -8.22 7.04
C GLU A 24 6.85 -9.58 7.15
N GLY A 25 6.72 -10.43 6.13
CA GLY A 25 7.44 -11.70 6.05
C GLY A 25 8.95 -11.50 6.08
N ILE A 26 9.47 -10.60 5.23
CA ILE A 26 10.91 -10.26 5.19
C ILE A 26 11.36 -9.69 6.54
N GLU A 27 10.60 -8.78 7.16
CA GLU A 27 10.95 -8.21 8.46
C GLU A 27 11.03 -9.26 9.56
N ASN A 28 10.08 -10.20 9.56
CA ASN A 28 10.05 -11.29 10.52
C ASN A 28 11.21 -12.28 10.29
N SER A 29 11.49 -12.65 9.05
CA SER A 29 12.66 -13.48 8.71
C SER A 29 13.95 -12.78 9.10
N ILE A 30 14.10 -11.49 8.79
CA ILE A 30 15.27 -10.72 9.21
C ILE A 30 15.41 -10.80 10.72
N ARG A 31 14.36 -10.50 11.50
CA ARG A 31 14.43 -10.45 12.98
C ARG A 31 14.77 -11.81 13.60
N ASN A 32 14.15 -12.90 13.13
CA ASN A 32 14.23 -14.18 13.84
C ASN A 32 15.32 -15.11 13.27
N GLU A 33 15.61 -15.06 11.97
CA GLU A 33 16.59 -15.97 11.35
C GLU A 33 18.04 -15.50 11.55
N PHE A 34 18.23 -14.23 11.90
CA PHE A 34 19.55 -13.63 12.15
C PHE A 34 19.71 -13.13 13.61
N GLU A 35 18.86 -13.64 14.52
CA GLU A 35 18.87 -13.26 15.93
C GLU A 35 20.26 -13.49 16.53
N GLY A 36 20.76 -12.51 17.28
CA GLY A 36 22.11 -12.54 17.88
C GLY A 36 23.25 -12.08 16.96
N ILE A 37 22.97 -11.75 15.69
CA ILE A 37 23.95 -11.18 14.74
C ILE A 37 23.81 -9.64 14.63
N GLY A 38 22.85 -9.03 15.34
CA GLY A 38 22.63 -7.58 15.33
C GLY A 38 21.77 -7.10 14.15
N ASN A 39 20.91 -7.98 13.63
CA ASN A 39 19.91 -7.71 12.60
C ASN A 39 18.80 -6.73 13.02
N ASP A 40 18.71 -6.38 14.30
CA ASP A 40 17.64 -5.58 14.90
C ASP A 40 17.46 -4.23 14.21
N ILE A 41 18.56 -3.58 13.83
CA ILE A 41 18.53 -2.29 13.15
C ILE A 41 17.85 -2.42 11.78
N CYS A 42 18.13 -3.51 11.06
CA CYS A 42 17.54 -3.76 9.75
C CYS A 42 16.03 -4.04 9.89
N ALA A 43 15.64 -4.95 10.80
CA ALA A 43 14.25 -5.24 11.07
C ALA A 43 13.47 -3.99 11.53
N ASN A 44 14.05 -3.17 12.40
CA ASN A 44 13.42 -1.95 12.89
C ASN A 44 13.26 -0.87 11.80
N ARG A 45 14.23 -0.74 10.89
CA ARG A 45 14.09 0.15 9.73
C ARG A 45 12.99 -0.31 8.79
N LEU A 46 12.88 -1.62 8.56
CA LEU A 46 11.83 -2.18 7.72
C LEU A 46 10.45 -2.01 8.36
N ARG A 47 10.34 -2.23 9.68
CA ARG A 47 9.14 -1.94 10.47
C ARG A 47 8.72 -0.48 10.36
N ALA A 48 9.67 0.45 10.46
CA ALA A 48 9.38 1.87 10.30
C ALA A 48 8.80 2.20 8.91
N VAL A 49 9.28 1.56 7.83
CA VAL A 49 8.71 1.76 6.48
C VAL A 49 7.29 1.22 6.38
N LEU A 50 7.02 0.04 6.95
CA LEU A 50 5.67 -0.54 7.03
C LEU A 50 4.71 0.44 7.72
N ASP A 51 5.10 0.96 8.89
CA ASP A 51 4.27 1.84 9.72
C ASP A 51 4.10 3.25 9.12
N ASP A 52 5.20 3.87 8.68
CA ASP A 52 5.20 5.29 8.29
C ASP A 52 4.77 5.55 6.85
N ARG A 53 4.76 4.52 6.00
CA ARG A 53 4.46 4.66 4.57
C ARG A 53 3.31 3.76 4.17
N LEU A 54 3.48 2.45 4.33
CA LEU A 54 2.57 1.48 3.70
C LEU A 54 1.24 1.40 4.43
N TYR A 55 1.25 1.35 5.76
CA TYR A 55 0.01 1.37 6.54
C TYR A 55 -0.75 2.70 6.44
N LYS A 56 -0.02 3.82 6.36
CA LYS A 56 -0.64 5.13 6.10
C LYS A 56 -1.25 5.18 4.70
N ALA A 57 -0.54 4.71 3.67
CA ALA A 57 -1.07 4.62 2.31
C ALA A 57 -2.32 3.75 2.24
N ARG A 58 -2.30 2.56 2.87
CA ARG A 58 -3.47 1.66 2.93
C ARG A 58 -4.67 2.33 3.59
N LYS A 59 -4.44 3.05 4.69
CA LYS A 59 -5.49 3.81 5.39
C LYS A 59 -6.07 4.90 4.48
N THR A 60 -5.21 5.68 3.81
CA THR A 60 -5.65 6.71 2.86
C THR A 60 -6.47 6.12 1.73
N LEU A 61 -6.00 5.04 1.09
CA LEU A 61 -6.73 4.37 0.00
C LEU A 61 -8.08 3.81 0.47
N SER A 62 -8.14 3.27 1.69
CA SER A 62 -9.38 2.74 2.27
C SER A 62 -10.43 3.83 2.49
N ASN A 63 -10.00 5.06 2.75
CA ASN A 63 -10.86 6.22 2.95
C ASN A 63 -11.31 6.89 1.64
N ILE A 64 -10.82 6.44 0.47
CA ILE A 64 -11.26 6.99 -0.82
C ILE A 64 -12.70 6.58 -1.09
N ASP A 65 -13.59 7.58 -1.07
CA ASP A 65 -14.99 7.46 -1.43
C ASP A 65 -15.15 7.51 -2.97
N THR A 66 -15.32 6.34 -3.58
CA THR A 66 -15.48 6.19 -5.03
C THR A 66 -16.88 6.55 -5.53
N SER A 67 -17.85 6.79 -4.63
CA SER A 67 -19.20 7.20 -5.01
C SER A 67 -19.25 8.62 -5.60
N LYS A 68 -18.23 9.43 -5.30
CA LYS A 68 -18.11 10.84 -5.70
C LYS A 68 -17.41 11.07 -7.03
N VAL A 69 -16.90 10.03 -7.69
CA VAL A 69 -16.27 10.14 -9.01
C VAL A 69 -17.35 10.50 -10.04
N ARG A 70 -17.39 11.76 -10.48
CA ARG A 70 -18.19 12.25 -11.62
C ARG A 70 -17.28 12.36 -12.84
N GLU A 71 -17.75 11.90 -14.00
CA GLU A 71 -17.07 12.10 -15.28
C GLU A 71 -16.98 13.61 -15.55
N GLY A 72 -15.79 14.19 -15.49
CA GLY A 72 -15.54 15.59 -15.80
C GLY A 72 -15.15 15.75 -17.27
N PHE A 73 -16.11 16.24 -18.07
CA PHE A 73 -15.99 16.97 -19.34
C PHE A 73 -14.74 16.72 -20.20
N GLY A 74 -14.80 15.71 -21.06
CA GLY A 74 -13.97 15.58 -22.25
C GLY A 74 -14.73 16.00 -23.50
N GLU A 75 -15.19 17.25 -23.56
CA GLU A 75 -15.58 17.88 -24.82
C GLU A 75 -15.09 19.33 -24.78
N VAL A 76 -13.83 19.53 -25.14
CA VAL A 76 -13.37 20.82 -25.64
C VAL A 76 -13.83 20.86 -27.09
N VAL A 77 -15.04 21.38 -27.32
CA VAL A 77 -15.49 21.75 -28.66
C VAL A 77 -14.88 23.12 -28.95
N CYS A 78 -13.82 23.14 -29.76
CA CYS A 78 -13.34 24.34 -30.44
C CYS A 78 -14.20 24.64 -31.67
#